data_AF-A0A6C0C7S5-F1
#
_entry.id   AF-A0A6C0C7S5-F1
#
_cell.length_a   1.000
_cell.length_b   1.000
_cell.length_c   1.000
_cell.angle_alpha   90.00
_cell.angle_beta   90.00
_cell.angle_gamma   90.00
#
_symmetry.space_group_name_H-M   'P 1'
#
loop_
_entity.id
_entity.type
_entity.pdbx_description
1 polymer ?
#
loop_
_entity_poly.entity_id
_entity_poly.type
_entity_poly.pdbx_seq_one_letter_code
_entity_poly.pdbx_strand_id
1 'polypeptide(L)'
;MILIIHSEMIKKYLSKKYSSETVLLNNDVVLKICEKLSSDKEKVLFLSTSVSMNKLKHQVKYVNKIHVYRIMNVSYFDNFEYVKISQYNDICPKNTRHVQFCVYSSFCRNKICFPEKMTHLTFDDNFDSPINFTIPSTVTHLTFGRKFNQKLKHMIPLSVSDLKFTRLSNKETGNILPESITHLTLGENFSEIVHGYELPSSIIEITFNGPWFYFYDISSNVKIVRKKIN
;
A
#
# COMPACT_ATOMS: atom_id res chain seq x y z
N MET A 1 9.74 28.12 -6.32
CA MET A 1 10.79 29.02 -6.84
C MET A 1 11.87 28.24 -7.60
N ILE A 2 12.46 27.18 -7.05
CA ILE A 2 13.50 26.35 -7.71
C ILE A 2 13.02 25.64 -9.00
N LEU A 3 11.77 25.15 -9.03
CA LEU A 3 11.20 24.50 -10.23
C LEU A 3 10.87 25.48 -11.38
N ILE A 4 10.53 26.74 -11.05
CA ILE A 4 10.27 27.78 -12.06
C ILE A 4 11.60 28.22 -12.68
N ILE A 5 12.67 28.31 -11.88
CA ILE A 5 14.01 28.67 -12.35
C ILE A 5 14.58 27.58 -13.28
N HIS A 6 14.36 26.29 -12.99
CA HIS A 6 14.76 25.22 -13.90
C HIS A 6 13.97 25.25 -15.22
N SER A 7 12.65 25.48 -15.19
CA SER A 7 11.83 25.63 -16.40
C SER A 7 12.27 26.82 -17.27
N GLU A 8 12.54 27.98 -16.66
CA GLU A 8 13.00 29.20 -17.34
C GLU A 8 14.41 29.02 -17.92
N MET A 9 15.35 28.42 -17.17
CA MET A 9 16.69 28.13 -17.68
C MET A 9 16.68 27.11 -18.82
N ILE A 10 15.84 26.06 -18.74
CA ILE A 10 15.69 25.07 -19.81
C ILE A 10 15.08 25.73 -21.05
N LYS A 11 14.03 26.56 -20.90
CA LYS A 11 13.44 27.32 -22.02
C LYS A 11 14.44 28.28 -22.66
N LYS A 12 15.23 29.00 -21.85
CA LYS A 12 16.23 29.97 -22.33
C LYS A 12 17.44 29.29 -22.99
N TYR A 13 17.84 28.10 -22.52
CA TYR A 13 18.90 27.31 -23.15
C TYR A 13 18.44 26.69 -24.48
N LEU A 14 17.19 26.22 -24.55
CA LEU A 14 16.60 25.67 -25.77
C LEU A 14 16.30 26.76 -26.82
N SER A 15 15.83 27.94 -26.42
CA SER A 15 15.53 29.05 -27.35
C SER A 15 16.77 29.68 -27.97
N LYS A 16 17.93 29.58 -27.31
CA LYS A 16 19.21 30.11 -27.81
C LYS A 16 19.93 29.16 -28.79
N LYS A 17 19.52 27.89 -28.85
CA LYS A 17 20.22 26.84 -29.62
C LYS A 17 19.40 26.29 -30.79
N TYR A 18 18.08 26.43 -30.79
CA TYR A 18 17.20 25.86 -31.81
C TYR A 18 16.17 26.89 -32.28
N SER A 19 16.40 27.51 -33.43
CA SER A 19 15.33 28.17 -34.18
C SER A 19 14.43 27.07 -34.77
N SER A 20 13.17 27.03 -34.32
CA SER A 20 12.03 26.29 -34.89
C SER A 20 12.11 24.77 -35.06
N GLU A 21 12.97 24.04 -34.34
CA GLU A 21 12.84 22.58 -34.25
C GLU A 21 12.26 22.21 -32.89
N THR A 22 10.98 21.81 -32.90
CA THR A 22 10.35 21.11 -31.78
C THR A 22 11.18 19.86 -31.51
N VAL A 23 12.00 19.86 -30.46
CA VAL A 23 12.72 18.66 -30.03
C VAL A 23 11.68 17.60 -29.69
N LEU A 24 11.44 16.69 -30.63
CA LEU A 24 10.60 15.52 -30.46
C LEU A 24 11.34 14.58 -29.51
N LEU A 25 11.07 14.73 -28.21
CA LEU A 25 11.46 13.73 -27.23
C LEU A 25 10.83 12.40 -27.62
N ASN A 26 11.68 11.40 -27.86
CA ASN A 26 11.23 10.04 -28.14
C ASN A 26 10.39 9.52 -26.95
N ASN A 27 9.33 8.77 -27.24
CA ASN A 27 8.41 8.23 -26.23
C ASN A 27 9.13 7.45 -25.13
N ASP A 28 10.15 6.66 -25.47
CA ASP A 28 10.93 5.88 -24.51
C ASP A 28 11.66 6.79 -23.51
N VAL A 29 12.20 7.91 -23.98
CA VAL A 29 12.82 8.93 -23.12
C VAL A 29 11.79 9.56 -22.20
N VAL A 30 10.59 9.89 -22.72
CA VAL A 30 9.50 10.45 -21.92
C VAL A 30 9.06 9.48 -20.82
N LEU A 31 8.91 8.19 -21.13
CA LEU A 31 8.57 7.16 -20.15
C LEU A 31 9.67 7.00 -19.11
N LYS A 32 10.94 7.05 -19.51
CA LYS A 32 12.07 6.99 -18.58
C LYS A 32 12.12 8.19 -17.63
N ILE A 33 11.75 9.38 -18.12
CA ILE A 33 11.59 10.56 -17.26
C ILE A 33 10.46 10.31 -16.25
N CYS A 34 9.32 9.77 -16.67
CA CYS A 34 8.20 9.46 -15.77
C CYS A 34 8.60 8.50 -14.63
N GLU A 35 9.48 7.52 -14.88
CA GLU A 35 10.00 6.63 -13.84
C GLU A 35 10.85 7.36 -12.78
N LYS A 36 11.41 8.53 -13.11
CA LYS A 36 12.27 9.33 -12.22
C LYS A 36 11.51 10.43 -11.48
N LEU A 37 10.26 10.70 -11.85
CA LEU A 37 9.43 11.69 -11.16
C LEU A 37 9.03 11.19 -9.77
N SER A 38 8.96 12.13 -8.82
CA SER A 38 8.77 11.80 -7.40
C SER A 38 7.31 11.46 -7.08
N SER A 39 6.37 11.91 -7.91
CA SER A 39 4.95 11.61 -7.73
C SER A 39 4.19 11.37 -9.03
N ASP A 40 3.09 10.63 -8.91
CA ASP A 40 2.12 10.41 -9.99
C ASP A 40 1.46 11.70 -10.44
N LYS A 41 1.29 12.66 -9.54
CA LYS A 41 0.80 14.00 -9.89
C LYS A 41 1.76 14.70 -10.85
N GLU A 42 3.06 14.63 -10.60
CA GLU A 42 4.08 15.15 -11.51
C GLU A 42 4.06 14.42 -12.86
N LYS A 43 3.93 13.08 -12.86
CA LYS A 43 3.79 12.30 -14.11
C LYS A 43 2.61 12.78 -14.94
N VAL A 44 1.43 12.92 -14.33
CA VAL A 44 0.22 13.37 -15.04
C VAL A 44 0.39 14.79 -15.57
N LEU A 45 0.95 15.71 -14.78
CA LEU A 45 1.20 17.09 -15.22
C LEU A 45 2.19 17.15 -16.38
N PHE A 46 3.32 16.44 -16.27
CA PHE A 46 4.33 16.36 -17.31
C PHE A 46 3.76 15.82 -18.62
N LEU A 47 3.00 14.73 -18.56
CA LEU A 47 2.37 14.13 -19.73
C LEU A 47 1.23 14.96 -20.33
N SER A 48 0.69 15.93 -19.59
CA SER A 48 -0.39 16.80 -20.07
C SER A 48 0.09 17.98 -20.92
N THR A 49 1.41 18.13 -21.10
CA THR A 49 2.02 19.29 -21.77
C THR A 49 1.85 19.27 -23.29
N SER A 50 1.55 18.12 -23.90
CA SER A 50 1.28 18.01 -25.34
C SER A 50 0.30 16.89 -25.66
N VAL A 51 -0.35 16.97 -26.81
CA VAL A 51 -1.25 15.92 -27.30
C VAL A 51 -0.52 14.59 -27.46
N SER A 52 0.72 14.61 -27.95
CA SER A 52 1.55 13.40 -28.12
C SER A 52 1.83 12.74 -26.77
N MET A 53 2.33 13.49 -25.80
CA MET A 53 2.64 12.97 -24.46
C MET A 53 1.39 12.54 -23.70
N ASN A 54 0.25 13.19 -23.93
CA ASN A 54 -0.99 12.84 -23.25
C ASN A 54 -1.43 11.40 -23.57
N LYS A 55 -1.12 10.89 -24.77
CA LYS A 55 -1.36 9.50 -25.16
C LYS A 55 -0.52 8.50 -24.35
N LEU A 56 0.65 8.92 -23.86
CA LEU A 56 1.56 8.07 -23.09
C LEU A 56 1.07 7.81 -21.65
N LYS A 57 0.02 8.49 -21.18
CA LYS A 57 -0.59 8.21 -19.86
C LYS A 57 -1.05 6.76 -19.71
N HIS A 58 -1.37 6.08 -20.82
CA HIS A 58 -1.79 4.67 -20.84
C HIS A 58 -0.61 3.69 -20.71
N GLN A 59 0.63 4.16 -20.85
CA GLN A 59 1.84 3.35 -20.76
C GLN A 59 2.57 3.55 -19.42
N VAL A 60 2.13 4.52 -18.62
CA VAL A 60 2.75 4.85 -17.32
C VAL A 60 2.01 4.16 -16.18
N LYS A 61 2.79 3.66 -15.23
CA LYS A 61 2.31 3.13 -13.95
C LYS A 61 2.22 4.21 -12.88
N TYR A 62 1.13 4.15 -12.11
CA TYR A 62 0.85 5.08 -11.02
C TYR A 62 0.86 4.32 -9.70
N VAL A 63 1.85 4.60 -8.85
CA VAL A 63 2.18 3.82 -7.65
C VAL A 63 1.89 4.55 -6.34
N ASN A 64 1.63 5.86 -6.40
CA ASN A 64 1.22 6.62 -5.24
C ASN A 64 -0.22 6.27 -4.86
N LYS A 65 -0.44 6.24 -3.54
CA LYS A 65 -1.75 5.97 -2.96
C LYS A 65 -2.77 7.03 -3.35
N ILE A 66 -3.87 6.60 -3.99
CA ILE A 66 -4.97 7.48 -4.39
C ILE A 66 -6.33 6.85 -4.07
N HIS A 67 -7.34 7.66 -3.80
CA HIS A 67 -8.70 7.14 -3.60
C HIS A 67 -9.38 6.89 -4.94
N VAL A 68 -10.06 5.74 -5.11
CA VAL A 68 -10.67 5.32 -6.38
C VAL A 68 -11.67 6.33 -6.94
N TYR A 69 -12.46 7.02 -6.10
CA TYR A 69 -13.44 8.01 -6.60
C TYR A 69 -12.77 9.17 -7.34
N ARG A 70 -11.48 9.44 -7.07
CA ARG A 70 -10.72 10.51 -7.74
C ARG A 70 -10.25 10.13 -9.14
N ILE A 71 -10.25 8.84 -9.46
CA ILE A 71 -9.67 8.30 -10.70
C ILE A 71 -10.67 7.48 -11.52
N MET A 72 -11.87 7.21 -11.03
CA MET A 72 -12.83 6.32 -11.68
C MET A 72 -13.20 6.71 -13.13
N ASN A 73 -13.02 7.97 -13.50
CA ASN A 73 -13.37 8.49 -14.84
C ASN A 73 -12.15 8.72 -15.75
N VAL A 74 -10.94 8.37 -15.33
CA VAL A 74 -9.74 8.54 -16.18
C VAL A 74 -9.56 7.34 -17.11
N SER A 75 -9.22 7.57 -18.37
CA SER A 75 -9.09 6.50 -19.38
C SER A 75 -7.93 5.52 -19.13
N TYR A 76 -6.98 5.88 -18.25
CA TYR A 76 -5.88 5.03 -17.78
C TYR A 76 -6.12 4.47 -16.38
N PHE A 77 -7.38 4.35 -15.96
CA PHE A 77 -7.78 3.88 -14.64
C PHE A 77 -7.10 2.57 -14.23
N ASP A 78 -6.95 1.62 -15.17
CA ASP A 78 -6.35 0.30 -14.91
C ASP A 78 -4.84 0.33 -14.58
N ASN A 79 -4.17 1.49 -14.70
CA ASN A 79 -2.71 1.63 -14.47
C ASN A 79 -2.33 2.03 -13.03
N PHE A 80 -3.31 2.21 -12.14
CA PHE A 80 -3.05 2.54 -10.74
C PHE A 80 -2.81 1.26 -9.92
N GLU A 81 -1.66 1.20 -9.24
CA GLU A 81 -1.23 0.03 -8.47
C GLU A 81 -1.59 0.13 -6.98
N TYR A 82 -1.78 1.35 -6.44
CA TYR A 82 -2.13 1.56 -5.03
C TYR A 82 -3.38 2.44 -4.87
N VAL A 83 -4.49 1.81 -4.49
CA VAL A 83 -5.77 2.49 -4.30
C VAL A 83 -6.28 2.42 -2.86
N LYS A 84 -7.01 3.46 -2.46
CA LYS A 84 -7.89 3.44 -1.29
C LYS A 84 -9.31 3.19 -1.77
N ILE A 85 -10.02 2.30 -1.08
CA ILE A 85 -11.45 2.06 -1.26
C ILE A 85 -12.17 2.37 0.05
N SER A 86 -13.37 2.92 -0.07
CA SER A 86 -14.21 3.28 1.08
C SER A 86 -15.57 2.63 1.07
N GLN A 87 -16.02 2.15 -0.08
CA GLN A 87 -17.27 1.45 -0.22
C GLN A 87 -17.03 0.05 -0.77
N TYR A 88 -17.93 -0.88 -0.45
CA TYR A 88 -17.84 -2.27 -0.91
C TYR A 88 -18.13 -2.42 -2.41
N ASN A 89 -18.77 -1.43 -3.03
CA ASN A 89 -19.05 -1.37 -4.47
C ASN A 89 -17.96 -0.60 -5.26
N ASP A 90 -16.88 -0.18 -4.59
CA ASP A 90 -15.78 0.49 -5.26
C ASP A 90 -15.10 -0.47 -6.24
N ILE A 91 -15.09 -0.10 -7.52
CA ILE A 91 -14.37 -0.84 -8.56
C ILE A 91 -12.88 -0.54 -8.39
N CYS A 92 -12.06 -1.58 -8.32
CA CYS A 92 -10.61 -1.45 -8.29
C CYS A 92 -10.01 -1.53 -9.71
N PRO A 93 -8.93 -0.78 -10.00
CA PRO A 93 -8.13 -0.96 -11.22
C PRO A 93 -7.66 -2.40 -11.39
N LYS A 94 -7.65 -2.92 -12.63
CA LYS A 94 -7.22 -4.30 -12.90
C LYS A 94 -5.79 -4.60 -12.47
N ASN A 95 -4.87 -3.62 -12.57
CA ASN A 95 -3.47 -3.82 -12.18
C ASN A 95 -3.16 -3.43 -10.73
N THR A 96 -4.18 -3.16 -9.91
CA THR A 96 -4.00 -2.88 -8.48
C THR A 96 -3.20 -3.98 -7.80
N ARG A 97 -2.17 -3.59 -7.06
CA ARG A 97 -1.35 -4.48 -6.20
C ARG A 97 -1.63 -4.25 -4.73
N HIS A 98 -1.93 -3.00 -4.36
CA HIS A 98 -2.14 -2.56 -2.99
C HIS A 98 -3.52 -1.94 -2.84
N VAL A 99 -4.30 -2.46 -1.90
CA VAL A 99 -5.60 -1.91 -1.52
C VAL A 99 -5.54 -1.46 -0.07
N GLN A 100 -5.88 -0.19 0.16
CA GLN A 100 -6.18 0.31 1.50
C GLN A 100 -7.69 0.40 1.69
N PHE A 101 -8.21 -0.29 2.69
CA PHE A 101 -9.62 -0.27 3.07
C PHE A 101 -9.87 0.82 4.12
N CYS A 102 -10.65 1.85 3.76
CA CYS A 102 -10.98 3.01 4.59
C CYS A 102 -12.48 3.01 4.92
N VAL A 103 -12.91 2.61 6.11
CA VAL A 103 -14.35 2.62 6.45
C VAL A 103 -14.83 4.02 6.83
N TYR A 104 -15.88 4.47 6.14
CA TYR A 104 -16.73 5.60 6.54
C TYR A 104 -18.20 5.20 6.82
N SER A 105 -18.58 3.94 6.58
CA SER A 105 -19.98 3.50 6.72
C SER A 105 -20.10 2.08 7.26
N SER A 106 -20.97 1.92 8.26
CA SER A 106 -21.25 0.70 9.02
C SER A 106 -22.22 -0.28 8.33
N PHE A 107 -22.58 -0.04 7.06
CA PHE A 107 -23.53 -0.90 6.34
C PHE A 107 -22.88 -1.58 5.14
N CYS A 108 -22.78 -2.90 5.21
CA CYS A 108 -22.18 -3.73 4.17
C CYS A 108 -23.11 -4.93 3.92
N ARG A 109 -23.79 -4.94 2.78
CA ARG A 109 -24.62 -6.08 2.32
C ARG A 109 -24.09 -6.78 1.06
N ASN A 110 -23.01 -6.27 0.45
CA ASN A 110 -22.49 -6.77 -0.83
C ASN A 110 -21.05 -7.28 -0.75
N LYS A 111 -20.75 -8.25 -1.63
CA LYS A 111 -19.44 -8.88 -1.85
C LYS A 111 -18.42 -7.86 -2.37
N ILE A 112 -17.27 -7.71 -1.70
CA ILE A 112 -16.14 -6.93 -2.25
C ILE A 112 -15.57 -7.68 -3.45
N CYS A 113 -15.39 -6.99 -4.58
CA CYS A 113 -14.63 -7.50 -5.71
C CYS A 113 -13.17 -7.03 -5.58
N PHE A 114 -12.31 -7.91 -5.08
CA PHE A 114 -10.88 -7.63 -5.02
C PHE A 114 -10.22 -7.83 -6.39
N PRO A 115 -9.23 -6.99 -6.77
CA PRO A 115 -8.52 -7.16 -8.03
C PRO A 115 -7.66 -8.43 -8.00
N GLU A 116 -7.65 -9.20 -9.10
CA GLU A 116 -7.00 -10.52 -9.18
C GLU A 116 -5.48 -10.48 -8.89
N LYS A 117 -4.84 -9.33 -9.10
CA LYS A 117 -3.40 -9.15 -8.90
C LYS A 117 -3.06 -8.54 -7.53
N MET A 118 -4.04 -8.35 -6.66
CA MET A 118 -3.83 -7.78 -5.33
C MET A 118 -2.96 -8.69 -4.48
N THR A 119 -1.89 -8.13 -3.92
CA THR A 119 -0.95 -8.85 -3.03
C THR A 119 -0.89 -8.22 -1.65
N HIS A 120 -1.23 -6.94 -1.53
CA HIS A 120 -1.16 -6.19 -0.29
C HIS A 120 -2.54 -5.65 0.09
N LEU A 121 -2.99 -5.98 1.30
CA LEU A 121 -4.21 -5.44 1.89
C LEU A 121 -3.88 -4.71 3.18
N THR A 122 -4.33 -3.47 3.30
CA THR A 122 -4.16 -2.63 4.49
C THR A 122 -5.51 -2.12 4.97
N PHE A 123 -5.85 -2.37 6.23
CA PHE A 123 -6.97 -1.72 6.89
C PHE A 123 -6.53 -0.37 7.48
N ASP A 124 -7.32 0.68 7.25
CA ASP A 124 -7.04 2.03 7.75
C ASP A 124 -6.97 2.10 9.29
N ASP A 125 -6.29 3.11 9.82
CA ASP A 125 -6.05 3.24 11.26
C ASP A 125 -7.35 3.34 12.08
N ASN A 126 -8.43 3.82 11.47
CA ASN A 126 -9.74 3.90 12.14
C ASN A 126 -10.64 2.68 11.90
N PHE A 127 -10.16 1.66 11.19
CA PHE A 127 -10.95 0.47 10.90
C PHE A 127 -11.09 -0.42 12.13
N ASP A 128 -12.32 -0.55 12.65
CA ASP A 128 -12.68 -1.45 13.74
C ASP A 128 -14.00 -2.18 13.46
N SER A 129 -14.36 -2.36 12.18
CA SER A 129 -15.57 -3.08 11.80
C SER A 129 -15.27 -4.58 11.64
N PRO A 130 -16.22 -5.47 11.95
CA PRO A 130 -16.10 -6.89 11.64
C PRO A 130 -15.81 -7.09 10.15
N ILE A 131 -14.83 -7.94 9.85
CA ILE A 131 -14.52 -8.32 8.47
C ILE A 131 -15.42 -9.52 8.16
N ASN A 132 -16.46 -9.30 7.36
CA ASN A 132 -17.44 -10.34 7.00
C ASN A 132 -17.22 -10.90 5.58
N PHE A 133 -16.00 -10.78 5.06
CA PHE A 133 -15.62 -11.25 3.73
C PHE A 133 -14.32 -12.05 3.81
N THR A 134 -14.13 -12.93 2.84
CA THR A 134 -12.90 -13.70 2.69
C THR A 134 -11.82 -12.84 2.06
N ILE A 135 -10.67 -12.74 2.71
CA ILE A 135 -9.48 -12.12 2.12
C ILE A 135 -8.97 -13.07 1.02
N PRO A 136 -8.72 -12.58 -0.22
CA PRO A 136 -8.26 -13.42 -1.31
C PRO A 136 -6.93 -14.12 -1.02
N SER A 137 -6.75 -15.34 -1.53
CA SER A 137 -5.49 -16.11 -1.44
C SER A 137 -4.33 -15.51 -2.24
N THR A 138 -4.57 -14.43 -3.00
CA THR A 138 -3.51 -13.67 -3.68
C THR A 138 -2.78 -12.72 -2.72
N VAL A 139 -3.36 -12.44 -1.55
CA VAL A 139 -2.78 -11.54 -0.55
C VAL A 139 -1.64 -12.24 0.19
N THR A 140 -0.46 -11.64 0.12
CA THR A 140 0.75 -12.09 0.82
C THR A 140 1.13 -11.16 1.97
N HIS A 141 0.75 -9.88 1.89
CA HIS A 141 1.04 -8.86 2.90
C HIS A 141 -0.27 -8.31 3.46
N LEU A 142 -0.46 -8.44 4.77
CA LEU A 142 -1.67 -8.01 5.47
C LEU A 142 -1.32 -7.04 6.61
N THR A 143 -1.96 -5.87 6.62
CA THR A 143 -1.76 -4.87 7.68
C THR A 143 -3.09 -4.47 8.31
N PHE A 144 -3.16 -4.54 9.64
CA PHE A 144 -4.27 -4.02 10.43
C PHE A 144 -3.89 -2.66 11.06
N GLY A 145 -4.83 -1.72 10.97
CA GLY A 145 -4.68 -0.35 11.49
C GLY A 145 -4.78 -0.26 13.01
N ARG A 146 -4.54 0.94 13.56
CA ARG A 146 -4.44 1.18 15.01
C ARG A 146 -5.67 0.85 15.85
N LYS A 147 -6.88 1.07 15.34
CA LYS A 147 -8.12 0.85 16.11
C LYS A 147 -8.70 -0.56 15.96
N PHE A 148 -8.08 -1.42 15.17
CA PHE A 148 -8.61 -2.76 14.91
C PHE A 148 -8.63 -3.60 16.19
N ASN A 149 -9.83 -3.91 16.68
CA ASN A 149 -10.07 -4.68 17.91
C ASN A 149 -10.97 -5.91 17.67
N GLN A 150 -11.04 -6.41 16.44
CA GLN A 150 -11.90 -7.53 16.09
C GLN A 150 -11.19 -8.89 16.26
N LYS A 151 -11.97 -9.95 16.39
CA LYS A 151 -11.46 -11.33 16.43
C LYS A 151 -10.92 -11.74 15.06
N LEU A 152 -9.79 -12.46 15.02
CA LEU A 152 -9.10 -12.86 13.79
C LEU A 152 -9.33 -14.31 13.36
N LYS A 153 -10.18 -15.06 14.07
CA LYS A 153 -10.36 -16.49 13.86
C LYS A 153 -10.73 -16.81 12.40
N HIS A 154 -9.89 -17.59 11.73
CA HIS A 154 -10.01 -18.01 10.32
C HIS A 154 -10.06 -16.87 9.27
N MET A 155 -9.60 -15.67 9.64
CA MET A 155 -9.65 -14.50 8.76
C MET A 155 -8.42 -14.33 7.87
N ILE A 156 -7.26 -14.76 8.37
CA ILE A 156 -5.97 -14.59 7.70
C ILE A 156 -5.77 -15.79 6.77
N PRO A 157 -5.66 -15.59 5.44
CA PRO A 157 -5.47 -16.69 4.51
C PRO A 157 -4.05 -17.25 4.63
N LEU A 158 -3.89 -18.54 4.33
CA LEU A 158 -2.59 -19.26 4.35
C LEU A 158 -1.57 -18.72 3.32
N SER A 159 -1.96 -17.77 2.48
CA SER A 159 -1.05 -17.08 1.56
C SER A 159 -0.28 -15.94 2.22
N VAL A 160 -0.71 -15.47 3.39
CA VAL A 160 -0.08 -14.36 4.10
C VAL A 160 1.22 -14.83 4.73
N SER A 161 2.32 -14.21 4.29
CA SER A 161 3.67 -14.39 4.82
C SER A 161 4.10 -13.22 5.68
N ASP A 162 3.61 -12.02 5.39
CA ASP A 162 3.91 -10.77 6.08
C ASP A 162 2.67 -10.22 6.76
N LEU A 163 2.64 -10.29 8.10
CA LEU A 163 1.54 -9.80 8.91
C LEU A 163 1.97 -8.63 9.79
N LYS A 164 1.22 -7.54 9.74
CA LYS A 164 1.47 -6.35 10.55
C LYS A 164 0.25 -5.93 11.35
N PHE A 165 0.45 -5.76 12.65
CA PHE A 165 -0.49 -5.08 13.54
C PHE A 165 0.08 -3.73 13.94
N THR A 166 -0.62 -2.64 13.61
CA THR A 166 -0.16 -1.29 13.98
C THR A 166 -0.37 -0.99 15.47
N ARG A 167 -1.44 -1.55 16.05
CA ARG A 167 -1.67 -1.64 17.50
C ARG A 167 -2.60 -2.84 17.70
N LEU A 168 -2.29 -3.72 18.64
CA LEU A 168 -3.23 -4.74 19.08
C LEU A 168 -3.95 -4.22 20.32
N SER A 169 -5.27 -4.10 20.24
CA SER A 169 -6.13 -3.80 21.39
C SER A 169 -6.82 -5.04 21.95
N ASN A 170 -6.85 -6.15 21.19
CA ASN A 170 -7.49 -7.38 21.64
C ASN A 170 -6.57 -8.11 22.62
N LYS A 171 -7.12 -8.45 23.79
CA LYS A 171 -6.51 -9.30 24.82
C LYS A 171 -6.91 -10.77 24.67
N GLU A 172 -7.52 -11.15 23.54
CA GLU A 172 -7.97 -12.53 23.36
C GLU A 172 -6.77 -13.41 23.02
N THR A 173 -6.26 -14.03 24.08
CA THR A 173 -5.33 -15.15 24.07
C THR A 173 -5.98 -16.34 23.36
N GLY A 174 -5.37 -16.87 22.30
CA GLY A 174 -5.87 -18.06 21.58
C GLY A 174 -6.16 -17.89 20.08
N ASN A 175 -5.82 -16.75 19.47
CA ASN A 175 -5.80 -16.68 18.00
C ASN A 175 -4.51 -17.33 17.49
N ILE A 176 -4.61 -18.59 17.07
CA ILE A 176 -3.53 -19.28 16.35
C ILE A 176 -3.31 -18.55 15.03
N LEU A 177 -2.12 -17.99 14.87
CA LEU A 177 -1.67 -17.40 13.63
C LEU A 177 -1.39 -18.52 12.61
N PRO A 178 -1.66 -18.33 11.30
CA PRO A 178 -1.27 -19.31 10.29
C PRO A 178 0.23 -19.63 10.27
N GLU A 179 0.58 -20.92 10.07
CA GLU A 179 1.96 -21.40 9.80
C GLU A 179 2.55 -20.92 8.47
N SER A 180 1.84 -20.04 7.74
CA SER A 180 2.38 -19.37 6.57
C SER A 180 3.17 -18.10 6.91
N ILE A 181 2.99 -17.56 8.13
CA ILE A 181 3.57 -16.27 8.52
C ILE A 181 5.06 -16.45 8.80
N THR A 182 5.87 -15.67 8.09
CA THR A 182 7.34 -15.66 8.24
C THR A 182 7.82 -14.35 8.86
N HIS A 183 7.13 -13.24 8.59
CA HIS A 183 7.43 -11.91 9.11
C HIS A 183 6.24 -11.35 9.90
N LEU A 184 6.46 -11.05 11.17
CA LEU A 184 5.44 -10.50 12.05
C LEU A 184 5.88 -9.12 12.55
N THR A 185 5.12 -8.08 12.24
CA THR A 185 5.34 -6.74 12.79
C THR A 185 4.29 -6.41 13.85
N LEU A 186 4.77 -6.09 15.03
CA LEU A 186 3.98 -5.78 16.21
C LEU A 186 4.20 -4.32 16.59
N GLY A 187 3.13 -3.53 16.55
CA GLY A 187 3.14 -2.10 16.87
C GLY A 187 3.03 -1.80 18.37
N GLU A 188 2.55 -0.59 18.68
CA GLU A 188 2.52 -0.04 20.03
C GLU A 188 1.62 -0.87 20.98
N ASN A 189 1.97 -0.92 22.28
CA ASN A 189 1.27 -1.62 23.38
C ASN A 189 1.29 -3.16 23.37
N PHE A 190 2.34 -3.79 22.84
CA PHE A 190 2.48 -5.26 22.87
C PHE A 190 2.86 -5.87 24.24
N SER A 191 2.68 -5.16 25.35
CA SER A 191 3.24 -5.53 26.66
C SER A 191 2.55 -6.72 27.36
N GLU A 192 1.39 -7.18 26.89
CA GLU A 192 0.62 -8.27 27.55
C GLU A 192 0.33 -9.48 26.65
N ILE A 193 0.61 -9.42 25.34
CA ILE A 193 -0.07 -10.30 24.37
C ILE A 193 0.73 -11.57 24.03
N VAL A 194 2.05 -11.55 24.21
CA VAL A 194 2.95 -12.68 23.88
C VAL A 194 2.63 -13.91 24.71
N HIS A 195 2.18 -13.71 25.94
CA HIS A 195 1.83 -14.81 26.83
C HIS A 195 0.57 -15.57 26.37
N GLY A 196 -0.16 -15.08 25.36
CA GLY A 196 -1.41 -15.69 24.88
C GLY A 196 -1.47 -16.02 23.39
N TYR A 197 -0.40 -15.80 22.62
CA TYR A 197 -0.31 -16.17 21.22
C TYR A 197 0.77 -17.24 21.06
N GLU A 198 0.39 -18.44 20.65
CA GLU A 198 1.35 -19.41 20.14
C GLU A 198 1.90 -18.87 18.82
N LEU A 199 3.19 -18.54 18.82
CA LEU A 199 3.88 -18.09 17.62
C LEU A 199 4.06 -19.30 16.69
N PRO A 200 3.68 -19.17 15.40
CA PRO A 200 3.92 -20.21 14.42
C PRO A 200 5.40 -20.56 14.32
N SER A 201 5.67 -21.84 14.09
CA SER A 201 7.05 -22.35 13.93
C SER A 201 7.75 -21.76 12.69
N SER A 202 6.96 -21.29 11.72
CA SER A 202 7.40 -20.66 10.47
C SER A 202 7.99 -19.25 10.61
N ILE A 203 7.86 -18.61 11.78
CA ILE A 203 8.33 -17.22 11.96
C ILE A 203 9.86 -17.17 11.90
N ILE A 204 10.36 -16.29 11.03
CA ILE A 204 11.79 -16.02 10.84
C ILE A 204 12.15 -14.65 11.42
N GLU A 205 11.27 -13.66 11.30
CA GLU A 205 11.52 -12.31 11.80
C GLU A 205 10.32 -11.72 12.54
N ILE A 206 10.59 -11.12 13.71
CA ILE A 206 9.63 -10.32 14.47
C ILE A 206 10.15 -8.90 14.58
N THR A 207 9.38 -7.92 14.10
CA THR A 207 9.68 -6.49 14.24
C THR A 207 8.80 -5.85 15.31
N PHE A 208 9.42 -5.18 16.28
CA PHE A 208 8.72 -4.36 17.28
C PHE A 208 8.82 -2.87 16.95
N ASN A 209 7.68 -2.20 16.91
CA ASN A 209 7.59 -0.74 16.84
C ASN A 209 7.01 -0.22 18.17
N GLY A 210 7.86 0.18 19.13
CA GLY A 210 7.40 0.68 20.43
C GLY A 210 8.50 0.76 21.49
N PRO A 211 8.19 1.29 22.69
CA PRO A 211 9.13 1.38 23.80
C PRO A 211 9.57 -0.02 24.29
N TRP A 212 10.72 -0.05 24.97
CA TRP A 212 11.41 -1.25 25.41
C TRP A 212 10.55 -2.13 26.33
N PHE A 213 10.38 -3.39 25.98
CA PHE A 213 9.86 -4.41 26.88
C PHE A 213 10.69 -5.70 26.77
N TYR A 214 10.79 -6.40 27.89
CA TYR A 214 11.50 -7.67 28.00
C TYR A 214 10.62 -8.79 27.45
N PHE A 215 11.06 -9.41 26.35
CA PHE A 215 10.56 -10.70 25.92
C PHE A 215 11.45 -11.78 26.51
N TYR A 216 10.86 -12.70 27.25
CA TYR A 216 11.47 -13.96 27.64
C TYR A 216 10.82 -15.07 26.79
N ASP A 217 11.61 -16.00 26.26
CA ASP A 217 11.20 -17.12 25.40
C ASP A 217 10.71 -16.80 23.97
N ILE A 218 11.59 -16.29 23.12
CA ILE A 218 11.48 -16.52 21.67
C ILE A 218 12.59 -17.50 21.28
N SER A 219 12.25 -18.52 20.47
CA SER A 219 13.20 -19.49 19.94
C SER A 219 14.45 -18.81 19.37
N SER A 220 15.63 -19.36 19.67
CA SER A 220 16.94 -18.82 19.26
C SER A 220 17.11 -18.58 17.75
N ASN A 221 16.25 -19.18 16.91
CA ASN A 221 16.31 -19.07 15.45
C ASN A 221 15.49 -17.90 14.87
N VAL A 222 14.76 -17.14 15.70
CA VAL A 222 13.95 -16.01 15.24
C VAL A 222 14.75 -14.72 15.34
N LYS A 223 14.85 -13.99 14.22
CA LYS A 223 15.46 -12.67 14.19
C LYS A 223 14.51 -11.64 14.81
N ILE A 224 15.00 -10.91 15.81
CA ILE A 224 14.24 -9.82 16.44
C ILE A 224 14.77 -8.48 15.94
N VAL A 225 13.91 -7.72 15.26
CA VAL A 225 14.19 -6.37 14.78
C VAL A 225 13.45 -5.35 15.63
N ARG A 226 14.13 -4.27 16.00
CA ARG A 226 13.56 -3.20 16.82
C ARG A 226 13.61 -1.89 16.04
N LYS A 227 12.45 -1.29 15.79
CA LYS A 227 12.37 0.03 15.16
C LYS A 227 11.99 1.05 16.22
N LYS A 228 12.88 2.02 16.44
CA LYS A 228 12.59 3.19 17.27
C LYS A 228 11.52 4.02 16.56
N ILE A 229 10.41 4.29 17.24
CA ILE A 229 9.47 5.32 16.80
C ILE A 229 10.09 6.66 17.22
N ASN A 230 10.41 7.51 16.24
CA ASN A 230 10.79 8.91 16.47
C ASN A 230 9.53 9.75 16.68
#